data_AF-K2DLU4-F1
#
_entry.id   AF-K2DLU4-F1
#
_cell.length_a   1.000
_cell.length_b   1.000
_cell.length_c   1.000
_cell.angle_alpha   90.00
_cell.angle_beta   90.00
_cell.angle_gamma   90.00
#
_symmetry.space_group_name_H-M   'P 1'
#
loop_
_entity.id
_entity.type
_entity.pdbx_description
1 polymer ?
#
loop_
_entity_poly.entity_id
_entity_poly.type
_entity_poly.pdbx_seq_one_letter_code
_entity_poly.pdbx_strand_id
1 'polypeptide(L)'
;MDEIYTQRELGRSSNLFQGYMLTYLPNVICSALMAFGLIKNRKIYILMAFAGYLLIFGISAQRAVFLMPFIIILLFYYLKNNDFKKNYLILFNLFVCLTFVFISYLPPSSLREFLGFYFLTRIFATPGIMFSLYHDVFIPNNLTYWSHIKGFSLVIEKPSAFIYESDWPQLGWIVAKYKLGIVSNSNANLFAADGLAAAGGLGIIILCIIFYFYLFIFDYLTKNINTVFKVLVAFPIGLALTNGSLATILLSFG
;
A
#
# COMPACT_ATOMS: atom_id res chain seq x y z
N MET A 1 -20.69 -12.16 0.90
CA MET A 1 -19.56 -11.22 0.66
C MET A 1 -19.83 -9.89 1.36
N ASP A 2 -21.09 -9.53 1.59
CA ASP A 2 -21.51 -8.21 2.05
C ASP A 2 -21.07 -7.88 3.48
N GLU A 3 -21.02 -8.82 4.42
CA GLU A 3 -20.68 -8.55 5.84
C GLU A 3 -19.26 -8.00 6.06
N ILE A 4 -18.26 -8.45 5.30
CA ILE A 4 -16.88 -7.94 5.42
C ILE A 4 -16.77 -6.53 4.85
N TYR A 5 -17.51 -6.23 3.78
CA TYR A 5 -17.52 -4.90 3.17
C TYR A 5 -18.34 -3.92 4.02
N THR A 6 -19.47 -4.32 4.59
CA THR A 6 -20.22 -3.50 5.55
C THR A 6 -19.40 -3.28 6.82
N GLN A 7 -18.68 -4.28 7.33
CA GLN A 7 -17.77 -4.09 8.47
C GLN A 7 -16.61 -3.15 8.14
N ARG A 8 -16.10 -3.13 6.90
CA ARG A 8 -15.08 -2.15 6.45
C ARG A 8 -15.62 -0.74 6.38
N GLU A 9 -16.84 -0.57 5.88
CA GLU A 9 -17.55 0.70 5.86
C GLU A 9 -17.79 1.20 7.29
N LEU A 10 -18.23 0.33 8.21
CA LEU A 10 -18.46 0.64 9.62
C LEU A 10 -17.16 0.87 10.41
N GLY A 11 -16.08 0.18 10.05
CA GLY A 11 -14.75 0.34 10.63
C GLY A 11 -13.99 1.56 10.10
N ARG A 12 -14.58 2.34 9.20
CA ARG A 12 -14.01 3.59 8.70
C ARG A 12 -13.94 4.60 9.84
N SER A 13 -12.78 5.23 10.00
CA SER A 13 -12.59 6.22 11.05
C SER A 13 -13.53 7.41 10.85
N SER A 14 -14.34 7.73 11.85
CA SER A 14 -15.18 8.92 11.84
C SER A 14 -14.37 10.19 12.12
N ASN A 15 -13.26 10.06 12.84
CA ASN A 15 -12.39 11.16 13.23
C ASN A 15 -10.92 10.93 12.81
N LEU A 16 -10.20 12.02 12.55
CA LEU A 16 -8.79 12.00 12.12
C LEU A 16 -7.90 11.18 13.06
N PHE A 17 -8.04 11.38 14.37
CA PHE A 17 -7.25 10.67 15.37
C PHE A 17 -7.43 9.15 15.31
N GLN A 18 -8.67 8.70 15.11
CA GLN A 18 -8.98 7.27 14.97
C GLN A 18 -8.34 6.71 13.69
N GLY A 19 -8.37 7.45 12.58
CA GLY A 19 -7.72 7.04 11.33
C GLY A 19 -6.22 6.84 11.52
N TYR A 20 -5.56 7.80 12.16
CA TYR A 20 -4.13 7.68 12.47
C TYR A 20 -3.83 6.47 13.36
N MET A 21 -4.61 6.25 14.43
CA MET A 21 -4.40 5.08 15.31
C MET A 21 -4.60 3.76 14.57
N LEU A 22 -5.64 3.65 13.73
CA LEU A 22 -5.94 2.43 12.98
C LEU A 22 -4.82 2.04 12.01
N THR A 23 -4.00 3.00 11.60
CA THR A 23 -2.98 2.77 10.58
C THR A 23 -1.56 2.76 11.15
N TYR A 24 -1.22 3.66 12.07
CA TYR A 24 0.08 3.67 12.74
C TYR A 24 0.25 2.47 13.67
N LEU A 25 -0.82 2.02 14.34
CA LEU A 25 -0.75 0.88 15.23
C LEU A 25 -0.28 -0.39 14.50
N PRO A 26 -0.93 -0.86 13.42
CA PRO A 26 -0.48 -2.07 12.72
C PRO A 26 0.81 -1.86 11.94
N ASN A 27 0.99 -0.71 11.27
CA ASN A 27 2.11 -0.54 10.34
C ASN A 27 3.42 -0.19 11.04
N VAL A 28 3.38 0.56 12.13
CA VAL A 28 4.59 1.04 12.83
C VAL A 28 4.75 0.36 14.18
N ILE A 29 3.77 0.51 15.08
CA ILE A 29 3.92 0.11 16.50
C ILE A 29 3.96 -1.42 16.64
N CYS A 30 2.97 -2.13 16.12
CA CYS A 30 2.92 -3.60 16.16
C CYS A 30 4.11 -4.22 15.42
N SER A 31 4.47 -3.66 14.26
CA SER A 31 5.63 -4.11 13.49
C SER A 31 6.94 -3.95 14.25
N ALA A 32 7.14 -2.80 14.92
CA ALA A 32 8.31 -2.55 15.76
C ALA A 32 8.35 -3.45 17.00
N LEU A 33 7.22 -3.62 17.69
CA LEU A 33 7.12 -4.53 18.84
C LEU A 33 7.39 -5.98 18.44
N MET A 34 6.85 -6.42 17.31
CA MET A 34 7.10 -7.75 16.76
C MET A 34 8.58 -7.93 16.42
N ALA A 35 9.17 -6.99 15.66
CA ALA A 35 10.58 -7.03 15.29
C ALA A 35 11.50 -7.04 16.52
N PHE A 36 11.22 -6.20 17.52
CA PHE A 36 11.96 -6.16 18.77
C PHE A 36 11.85 -7.48 19.55
N GLY A 37 10.64 -8.01 19.68
CA GLY A 37 10.35 -9.28 20.34
C GLY A 37 11.08 -10.45 19.69
N LEU A 38 11.13 -10.51 18.36
CA LEU A 38 11.83 -11.54 17.60
C LEU A 38 13.35 -11.44 17.76
N ILE A 39 13.92 -10.24 17.62
CA ILE A 39 15.38 -10.02 17.71
C ILE A 39 15.90 -10.26 19.12
N LYS A 40 15.17 -9.79 20.15
CA LYS A 40 15.57 -9.97 21.57
C LYS A 40 15.03 -11.26 22.20
N ASN A 41 14.33 -12.09 21.42
CA ASN A 41 13.68 -13.33 21.88
C ASN A 41 12.76 -13.13 23.11
N ARG A 42 12.03 -12.01 23.15
CA ARG A 42 11.14 -11.62 24.24
C ARG A 42 9.69 -11.90 23.83
N LYS A 43 9.18 -13.07 24.21
CA LYS A 43 7.84 -13.59 23.83
C LYS A 43 6.68 -12.65 24.17
N ILE A 44 6.80 -11.87 25.24
CA ILE A 44 5.74 -10.91 25.65
C ILE A 44 5.45 -9.87 24.55
N TYR A 45 6.49 -9.30 23.92
CA TYR A 45 6.31 -8.31 22.87
C TYR A 45 5.75 -8.92 21.57
N ILE A 46 6.12 -10.17 21.27
CA ILE A 46 5.55 -10.93 20.15
C ILE A 46 4.04 -11.10 20.36
N LEU A 47 3.62 -11.50 21.56
CA LEU A 47 2.22 -11.71 21.91
C LEU A 47 1.43 -10.41 21.90
N MET A 48 2.00 -9.33 22.45
CA MET A 48 1.39 -7.99 22.40
C MET A 48 1.20 -7.49 20.96
N ALA A 49 2.20 -7.65 20.10
CA ALA A 49 2.09 -7.26 18.69
C ALA A 49 1.03 -8.08 17.96
N PHE A 50 0.99 -9.40 18.20
CA PHE A 50 -0.02 -10.28 17.61
C PHE A 50 -1.44 -9.90 18.04
N ALA A 51 -1.64 -9.62 19.33
CA ALA A 51 -2.91 -9.11 19.85
C ALA A 51 -3.30 -7.78 19.19
N GLY A 52 -2.33 -6.85 19.01
CA GLY A 52 -2.55 -5.59 18.31
C GLY A 52 -3.02 -5.78 16.86
N TYR A 53 -2.41 -6.70 16.11
CA TYR A 53 -2.86 -7.03 14.75
C TYR A 53 -4.26 -7.64 14.73
N LEU A 54 -4.58 -8.54 15.67
CA LEU A 54 -5.92 -9.13 15.77
C LEU A 54 -7.00 -8.08 16.09
N LEU A 55 -6.72 -7.15 17.00
CA LEU A 55 -7.64 -6.06 17.34
C LEU A 55 -7.92 -5.17 16.12
N ILE A 56 -6.88 -4.76 15.39
CA ILE A 56 -7.05 -3.92 14.20
C ILE A 56 -7.72 -4.69 13.07
N PHE A 57 -7.44 -5.98 12.92
CA PHE A 57 -8.18 -6.83 11.98
C PHE A 57 -9.66 -6.91 12.35
N GLY A 58 -9.99 -7.04 13.64
CA GLY A 58 -11.38 -7.04 14.11
C GLY A 58 -12.12 -5.73 13.81
N ILE A 59 -11.43 -4.59 13.79
CA ILE A 59 -12.02 -3.29 13.47
C ILE A 59 -12.10 -3.06 11.96
N SER A 60 -11.01 -3.28 11.24
CA SER A 60 -10.87 -2.91 9.83
C SER A 60 -11.24 -4.01 8.84
N ALA A 61 -11.36 -5.26 9.29
CA ALA A 61 -11.52 -6.47 8.47
C ALA A 61 -10.54 -6.56 7.28
N GLN A 62 -9.34 -5.96 7.42
CA GLN A 62 -8.30 -5.97 6.40
C GLN A 62 -7.45 -7.24 6.49
N ARG A 63 -7.59 -8.13 5.51
CA ARG A 63 -6.84 -9.41 5.46
C ARG A 63 -5.31 -9.20 5.48
N ALA A 64 -4.82 -8.10 4.91
CA ALA A 64 -3.40 -7.75 4.95
C ALA A 64 -2.88 -7.53 6.37
N VAL A 65 -3.66 -6.87 7.24
CA VAL A 65 -3.31 -6.63 8.66
C VAL A 65 -3.22 -7.95 9.42
N PHE A 66 -4.17 -8.87 9.17
CA PHE A 66 -4.16 -10.19 9.79
C PHE A 66 -2.95 -11.05 9.40
N LEU A 67 -2.54 -10.98 8.13
CA LEU A 67 -1.39 -11.75 7.62
C LEU A 67 -0.05 -11.14 8.00
N MET A 68 0.00 -9.85 8.30
CA MET A 68 1.22 -9.10 8.61
C MET A 68 2.12 -9.73 9.70
N PRO A 69 1.63 -10.16 10.88
CA PRO A 69 2.49 -10.78 11.89
C PRO A 69 3.21 -12.04 11.38
N PHE A 70 2.51 -12.87 10.60
CA PHE A 70 3.10 -14.08 10.00
C PHE A 70 4.17 -13.71 8.97
N ILE A 71 3.91 -12.70 8.15
CA ILE A 71 4.86 -12.21 7.15
C ILE A 71 6.14 -11.68 7.83
N ILE A 72 6.00 -10.90 8.91
CA ILE A 72 7.14 -10.37 9.68
C ILE A 72 7.96 -11.52 10.30
N ILE A 73 7.31 -12.55 10.84
CA ILE A 73 8.00 -13.72 11.39
C ILE A 73 8.78 -14.46 10.29
N LEU A 74 8.15 -14.72 9.14
CA LEU A 74 8.81 -15.37 8.00
C LEU A 74 9.99 -14.54 7.51
N LEU A 75 9.81 -13.22 7.38
CA LEU A 75 10.84 -12.30 6.96
C LEU A 75 12.00 -12.28 7.98
N PHE A 76 11.73 -12.32 9.27
CA PHE A 76 12.77 -12.39 10.30
C PHE A 76 13.64 -13.65 10.15
N TYR A 77 13.04 -14.83 9.99
CA TYR A 77 13.81 -16.05 9.79
C TYR A 77 14.58 -16.06 8.48
N TYR A 78 14.00 -15.49 7.42
CA TYR A 78 14.69 -15.32 6.13
C TYR A 78 15.91 -14.41 6.26
N LEU A 79 15.79 -13.29 6.97
CA LEU A 79 16.86 -12.30 7.16
C LEU A 79 17.91 -12.75 8.18
N LYS A 80 17.53 -13.55 9.18
CA LYS A 80 18.44 -14.05 10.22
C LYS A 80 19.45 -15.06 9.66
N ASN A 81 19.02 -15.88 8.70
CA ASN A 81 19.80 -17.02 8.22
C ASN A 81 20.57 -16.74 6.92
N ASN A 82 20.28 -15.62 6.25
CA ASN A 82 20.92 -15.29 4.98
C ASN A 82 21.74 -14.01 5.11
N ASP A 83 23.03 -14.09 4.81
CA ASP A 83 23.69 -12.98 4.12
C ASP A 83 22.86 -12.74 2.85
N PHE A 84 22.42 -11.50 2.59
CA PHE A 84 21.62 -11.15 1.41
C PHE A 84 22.34 -11.54 0.10
N LYS A 85 22.27 -12.81 -0.30
CA LYS A 85 22.85 -13.29 -1.54
C LYS A 85 21.89 -12.89 -2.65
N LYS A 86 22.35 -12.01 -3.53
CA LYS A 86 21.61 -11.57 -4.74
C LYS A 86 20.97 -12.74 -5.51
N ASN A 87 21.59 -13.93 -5.45
CA ASN A 87 21.09 -15.16 -6.05
C ASN A 87 19.65 -15.51 -5.61
N TYR A 88 19.24 -15.27 -4.37
CA TYR A 88 17.87 -15.56 -3.94
C TYR A 88 16.84 -14.61 -4.55
N LEU A 89 17.20 -13.34 -4.78
CA LEU A 89 16.35 -12.40 -5.51
C LEU A 89 16.21 -12.82 -6.96
N ILE A 90 17.30 -13.27 -7.60
CA ILE A 90 17.26 -13.79 -8.98
C ILE A 90 16.37 -15.02 -9.05
N LEU A 91 16.53 -15.99 -8.12
CA LEU A 91 15.70 -17.19 -8.05
C LEU A 91 14.22 -16.85 -7.80
N PHE A 92 13.92 -15.88 -6.94
CA PHE A 92 12.55 -15.43 -6.70
C PHE A 92 11.94 -14.82 -7.96
N ASN A 93 12.64 -13.92 -8.65
CA ASN A 93 12.16 -13.34 -9.91
C ASN A 93 11.98 -14.42 -10.98
N LEU A 94 12.91 -15.37 -11.08
CA LEU A 94 12.81 -16.50 -12.01
C LEU A 94 11.60 -17.39 -11.69
N PHE A 95 11.36 -17.67 -10.40
CA PHE A 95 10.18 -18.40 -9.94
C PHE A 95 8.89 -17.68 -10.33
N VAL A 96 8.81 -16.36 -10.11
CA VAL A 96 7.66 -15.54 -10.53
C VAL A 96 7.45 -15.63 -12.05
N CYS A 97 8.51 -15.44 -12.85
CA CYS A 97 8.42 -15.57 -14.30
C CYS A 97 7.95 -16.97 -14.75
N LEU A 98 8.46 -18.03 -14.12
CA LEU A 98 8.04 -19.40 -14.42
C LEU A 98 6.59 -19.65 -14.04
N THR A 99 6.11 -19.10 -12.92
CA THR A 99 4.68 -19.20 -12.55
C THR A 99 3.78 -18.53 -13.58
N PHE A 100 4.21 -17.41 -14.17
CA PHE A 100 3.46 -16.77 -15.25
C PHE A 100 3.39 -17.64 -16.49
N VAL A 101 4.54 -18.14 -16.94
CA VAL A 101 4.62 -19.02 -18.10
C VAL A 101 3.75 -20.26 -17.87
N PHE A 102 3.84 -20.88 -16.70
CA PHE A 102 3.04 -22.03 -16.32
C PHE A 102 1.53 -21.74 -16.40
N ILE A 103 1.07 -20.63 -15.81
CA ILE A 103 -0.36 -20.24 -15.86
C ILE A 103 -0.81 -19.98 -17.30
N SER A 104 0.03 -19.35 -18.13
CA SER A 104 -0.28 -19.08 -19.55
C SER A 104 -0.43 -20.36 -20.38
N TYR A 105 0.30 -21.43 -20.06
CA TYR A 105 0.22 -22.72 -20.74
C TYR A 105 -0.92 -23.62 -20.23
N LEU A 106 -1.60 -23.27 -19.12
CA LEU A 106 -2.77 -24.03 -18.68
C LEU A 106 -3.90 -23.95 -19.73
N PRO A 107 -4.65 -25.04 -19.95
CA PRO A 107 -5.84 -24.98 -20.77
C PRO A 107 -6.90 -24.05 -20.15
N PRO A 108 -7.78 -23.43 -20.97
CA PRO A 108 -8.91 -22.65 -20.48
C PRO A 108 -9.72 -23.49 -19.50
N SER A 109 -9.69 -23.10 -18.23
CA SER A 109 -10.28 -23.82 -17.11
C SER A 109 -10.51 -22.85 -15.96
N SER A 110 -11.43 -23.19 -15.06
CA SER A 110 -11.67 -22.42 -13.84
C SER A 110 -10.39 -22.26 -13.00
N LEU A 111 -9.50 -23.25 -13.03
CA LEU A 111 -8.19 -23.19 -12.37
C LEU A 111 -7.27 -22.14 -13.01
N ARG A 112 -7.20 -22.07 -14.34
CA ARG A 112 -6.41 -21.04 -15.04
C ARG A 112 -6.95 -19.65 -14.74
N GLU A 113 -8.28 -19.46 -14.76
CA GLU A 113 -8.90 -18.17 -14.45
C GLU A 113 -8.63 -17.75 -13.01
N PHE A 114 -8.77 -18.68 -12.05
CA PHE A 114 -8.46 -18.44 -10.66
C PHE A 114 -6.99 -18.04 -10.47
N LEU A 115 -6.06 -18.86 -10.94
CA LEU A 115 -4.63 -18.59 -10.80
C LEU A 115 -4.22 -17.31 -11.55
N GLY A 116 -4.73 -17.12 -12.76
CA GLY A 116 -4.52 -15.92 -13.56
C GLY A 116 -4.97 -14.66 -12.83
N PHE A 117 -6.18 -14.66 -12.29
CA PHE A 117 -6.73 -13.50 -11.59
C PHE A 117 -5.97 -13.18 -10.29
N TYR A 118 -5.68 -14.18 -9.46
CA TYR A 118 -5.05 -13.95 -8.16
C TYR A 118 -3.54 -13.72 -8.23
N PHE A 119 -2.81 -14.39 -9.14
CA PHE A 119 -1.36 -14.23 -9.24
C PHE A 119 -0.95 -13.20 -10.30
N LEU A 120 -1.57 -13.18 -11.49
CA LEU A 120 -1.21 -12.20 -12.53
C LEU A 120 -1.90 -10.86 -12.23
N THR A 121 -3.23 -10.89 -12.15
CA THR A 121 -4.00 -9.66 -12.13
C THR A 121 -3.84 -8.92 -10.82
N ARG A 122 -3.99 -9.60 -9.67
CA ARG A 122 -3.94 -8.94 -8.36
C ARG A 122 -2.54 -8.45 -7.95
N ILE A 123 -1.49 -9.19 -8.27
CA ILE A 123 -0.12 -8.84 -7.83
C ILE A 123 0.55 -7.86 -8.80
N PHE A 124 0.40 -8.07 -10.11
CA PHE A 124 1.17 -7.34 -11.12
C PHE A 124 0.33 -6.42 -11.99
N ALA A 125 -0.81 -6.91 -12.50
CA ALA A 125 -1.61 -6.11 -13.41
C ALA A 125 -2.36 -4.98 -12.68
N THR A 126 -2.81 -5.19 -11.44
CA THR A 126 -3.65 -4.23 -10.71
C THR A 126 -2.95 -2.88 -10.53
N PRO A 127 -1.67 -2.80 -10.07
CA PRO A 127 -0.95 -1.53 -10.04
C PRO A 127 -0.87 -0.83 -11.41
N GLY A 128 -0.67 -1.59 -12.49
CA GLY A 128 -0.62 -1.04 -13.87
C GLY A 128 -1.98 -0.60 -14.41
N ILE A 129 -3.03 -1.40 -14.17
CA ILE A 129 -4.40 -1.08 -14.53
C ILE A 129 -4.85 0.18 -13.79
N MET A 130 -4.59 0.27 -12.48
CA MET A 130 -4.92 1.46 -11.69
C MET A 130 -4.19 2.69 -12.21
N PHE A 131 -2.92 2.58 -12.62
CA PHE A 131 -2.20 3.67 -13.26
C PHE A 131 -2.89 4.14 -14.55
N SER A 132 -3.32 3.21 -15.41
CA SER A 132 -4.07 3.53 -16.64
C SER A 132 -5.43 4.16 -16.35
N LEU A 133 -6.16 3.67 -15.34
CA LEU A 133 -7.46 4.24 -14.97
C LEU A 133 -7.32 5.68 -14.47
N TYR A 134 -6.27 5.98 -13.69
CA TYR A 134 -5.98 7.34 -13.25
C TYR A 134 -5.58 8.23 -14.43
N HIS A 135 -4.80 7.72 -15.39
CA HIS A 135 -4.49 8.43 -16.63
C HIS A 135 -5.77 8.89 -17.34
N ASP A 136 -6.69 7.96 -17.57
CA ASP A 136 -7.87 8.19 -18.38
C ASP A 136 -8.94 9.05 -17.70
N VAL A 137 -8.81 9.28 -16.39
CA VAL A 137 -9.66 10.19 -15.61
C VAL A 137 -9.04 11.57 -15.53
N PHE A 138 -7.78 11.70 -15.12
CA PHE A 138 -7.21 13.01 -14.76
C PHE A 138 -6.54 13.75 -15.93
N ILE A 139 -6.04 13.05 -16.95
CA ILE A 139 -5.44 13.71 -18.11
C ILE A 139 -6.51 14.47 -18.94
N PRO A 140 -7.68 13.87 -19.24
CA PRO A 140 -8.72 14.59 -19.99
C PRO A 140 -9.54 15.58 -19.15
N ASN A 141 -9.69 15.32 -17.84
CA ASN A 141 -10.59 16.08 -16.96
C ASN A 141 -9.86 17.01 -15.99
N ASN A 142 -8.73 17.61 -16.41
CA ASN A 142 -7.85 18.46 -15.61
C ASN A 142 -7.13 17.76 -14.45
N LEU A 143 -5.83 18.06 -14.37
CA LEU A 143 -4.92 17.56 -13.34
C LEU A 143 -5.21 18.20 -11.97
N THR A 144 -4.92 17.47 -10.89
CA THR A 144 -5.23 17.93 -9.52
C THR A 144 -4.26 18.98 -8.99
N TYR A 145 -3.03 19.05 -9.52
CA TYR A 145 -1.95 19.88 -9.02
C TYR A 145 -1.75 19.73 -7.49
N TRP A 146 -1.86 18.51 -6.98
CA TRP A 146 -1.76 18.17 -5.55
C TRP A 146 -2.81 18.80 -4.63
N SER A 147 -3.85 19.46 -5.16
CA SER A 147 -4.96 20.01 -4.37
C SER A 147 -5.75 18.94 -3.58
N HIS A 148 -5.60 17.65 -3.93
CA HIS A 148 -6.15 16.52 -3.17
C HIS A 148 -5.40 16.22 -1.87
N ILE A 149 -4.20 16.76 -1.70
CA ILE A 149 -3.38 16.59 -0.49
C ILE A 149 -3.73 17.69 0.53
N LYS A 150 -3.98 17.28 1.78
CA LYS A 150 -4.20 18.21 2.90
C LYS A 150 -2.97 19.10 3.08
N GLY A 151 -3.20 20.42 3.11
CA GLY A 151 -2.15 21.44 3.16
C GLY A 151 -2.02 22.15 1.81
N PHE A 152 -1.78 21.41 0.72
CA PHE A 152 -1.81 21.98 -0.63
C PHE A 152 -3.20 22.46 -1.01
N SER A 153 -4.24 21.78 -0.53
CA SER A 153 -5.64 22.17 -0.70
C SER A 153 -5.99 23.56 -0.14
N LEU A 154 -5.12 24.18 0.68
CA LEU A 154 -5.32 25.54 1.21
C LEU A 154 -4.85 26.62 0.24
N VAL A 155 -3.95 26.27 -0.67
CA VAL A 155 -3.29 27.21 -1.61
C VAL A 155 -3.71 26.94 -3.04
N ILE A 156 -3.94 25.67 -3.38
CA ILE A 156 -4.29 25.21 -4.72
C ILE A 156 -5.76 24.80 -4.72
N GLU A 157 -6.54 25.49 -5.53
CA GLU A 157 -7.96 25.21 -5.68
C GLU A 157 -8.22 23.88 -6.37
N LYS A 158 -9.39 23.32 -6.07
CA LYS A 158 -9.89 22.09 -6.69
C LYS A 158 -10.07 22.32 -8.20
N PRO A 159 -9.70 21.36 -9.08
CA PRO A 159 -9.84 21.54 -10.51
C PRO A 159 -11.31 21.72 -10.91
N SER A 160 -11.55 22.56 -11.93
CA SER A 160 -12.89 22.93 -12.37
C SER A 160 -13.80 21.74 -12.69
N ALA A 161 -13.24 20.70 -13.33
CA ALA A 161 -13.95 19.48 -13.67
C ALA A 161 -14.47 18.72 -12.45
N PHE A 162 -13.84 18.88 -11.29
CA PHE A 162 -14.20 18.16 -10.08
C PHE A 162 -14.96 19.02 -9.09
N ILE A 163 -15.18 20.33 -9.27
CA ILE A 163 -15.74 21.24 -8.24
C ILE A 163 -16.94 20.63 -7.50
N TYR A 164 -17.90 20.07 -8.24
CA TYR A 164 -19.14 19.47 -7.70
C TYR A 164 -19.03 17.98 -7.31
N GLU A 165 -17.84 17.39 -7.42
CA GLU A 165 -17.61 15.99 -7.08
C GLU A 165 -17.62 15.80 -5.56
N SER A 166 -18.59 15.01 -5.07
CA SER A 166 -18.82 14.71 -3.65
C SER A 166 -17.69 13.89 -3.03
N ASP A 167 -17.01 13.08 -3.84
CA ASP A 167 -16.00 12.12 -3.38
C ASP A 167 -14.61 12.75 -3.23
N TRP A 168 -14.47 14.04 -3.54
CA TRP A 168 -13.22 14.77 -3.33
C TRP A 168 -12.88 14.89 -1.84
N PRO A 169 -11.60 14.74 -1.41
CA PRO A 169 -10.38 14.55 -2.22
C PRO A 169 -9.98 13.09 -2.48
N GLN A 170 -10.90 12.13 -2.34
CA GLN A 170 -10.59 10.70 -2.40
C GLN A 170 -10.56 10.21 -3.85
N LEU A 171 -9.41 10.39 -4.51
CA LEU A 171 -9.22 10.10 -5.93
C LEU A 171 -9.63 8.66 -6.33
N GLY A 172 -9.42 7.68 -5.46
CA GLY A 172 -9.79 6.29 -5.74
C GLY A 172 -11.29 6.05 -5.89
N TRP A 173 -12.13 6.84 -5.22
CA TRP A 173 -13.58 6.80 -5.39
C TRP A 173 -14.01 7.48 -6.69
N ILE A 174 -13.41 8.63 -7.00
CA ILE A 174 -13.64 9.35 -8.26
C ILE A 174 -13.30 8.44 -9.44
N VAL A 175 -12.15 7.77 -9.42
CA VAL A 175 -11.74 6.87 -10.50
C VAL A 175 -12.69 5.67 -10.63
N ALA A 176 -13.10 5.07 -9.52
CA ALA A 176 -14.05 3.95 -9.54
C ALA A 176 -15.41 4.38 -10.12
N LYS A 177 -15.90 5.56 -9.75
CA LYS A 177 -17.16 6.12 -10.26
C LYS A 177 -17.09 6.43 -11.75
N TYR A 178 -16.04 7.10 -12.21
CA TYR A 178 -15.92 7.55 -13.60
C TYR A 178 -15.61 6.42 -14.59
N LYS A 179 -14.86 5.38 -14.18
CA LYS A 179 -14.41 4.32 -15.10
C LYS A 179 -15.02 2.96 -14.85
N LEU A 180 -15.37 2.65 -13.61
CA LEU A 180 -15.89 1.33 -13.24
C LEU A 180 -17.39 1.36 -12.92
N GLY A 181 -17.98 2.54 -12.71
CA GLY A 181 -19.39 2.69 -12.34
C GLY A 181 -19.75 2.05 -11.00
N ILE A 182 -18.76 1.82 -10.13
CA ILE A 182 -18.94 1.17 -8.82
C ILE A 182 -18.62 2.12 -7.68
N VAL A 183 -19.33 1.91 -6.58
CA VAL A 183 -19.12 2.61 -5.29
C VAL A 183 -18.06 1.82 -4.52
N SER A 184 -16.79 2.04 -4.87
CA SER A 184 -15.64 1.34 -4.25
C SER A 184 -14.38 2.21 -4.31
N ASN A 185 -13.48 2.04 -3.35
CA ASN A 185 -12.21 2.76 -3.37
C ASN A 185 -11.17 2.04 -4.24
N SER A 186 -10.92 2.57 -5.45
CA SER A 186 -9.84 2.11 -6.34
C SER A 186 -8.53 2.84 -6.02
N ASN A 187 -7.94 2.51 -4.88
CA ASN A 187 -6.64 3.05 -4.49
C ASN A 187 -5.55 2.68 -5.51
N ALA A 188 -4.62 3.59 -5.72
CA ALA A 188 -3.48 3.39 -6.60
C ALA A 188 -2.17 3.67 -5.86
N ASN A 189 -1.07 3.21 -6.46
CA ASN A 189 0.27 3.47 -5.93
C ASN A 189 0.63 4.96 -5.96
N LEU A 190 1.74 5.31 -5.29
CA LEU A 190 2.23 6.69 -5.22
C LEU A 190 2.32 7.37 -6.60
N PHE A 191 2.81 6.68 -7.62
CA PHE A 191 3.04 7.26 -8.95
C PHE A 191 1.74 7.61 -9.68
N ALA A 192 0.69 6.81 -9.52
CA ALA A 192 -0.61 7.08 -10.13
C ALA A 192 -1.34 8.24 -9.45
N ALA A 193 -1.43 8.22 -8.11
CA ALA A 193 -2.21 9.19 -7.35
C ALA A 193 -1.50 10.53 -7.14
N ASP A 194 -0.25 10.52 -6.65
CA ASP A 194 0.47 11.77 -6.32
C ASP A 194 1.42 12.23 -7.43
N GLY A 195 1.62 11.41 -8.47
CA GLY A 195 2.41 11.76 -9.64
C GLY A 195 1.53 12.12 -10.83
N LEU A 196 0.97 11.10 -11.47
CA LEU A 196 0.20 11.20 -12.70
C LEU A 196 -1.06 12.04 -12.55
N ALA A 197 -1.91 11.79 -11.55
CA ALA A 197 -3.12 12.59 -11.35
C ALA A 197 -2.80 14.04 -10.93
N ALA A 198 -1.67 14.25 -10.28
CA ALA A 198 -1.24 15.57 -9.82
C ALA A 198 -0.76 16.46 -10.96
N ALA A 199 0.20 16.00 -11.77
CA ALA A 199 0.77 16.82 -12.84
C ALA A 199 1.22 16.00 -14.06
N GLY A 200 0.57 14.87 -14.34
CA GLY A 200 0.92 13.99 -15.45
C GLY A 200 2.35 13.45 -15.33
N GLY A 201 3.05 13.41 -16.47
CA GLY A 201 4.46 12.96 -16.50
C GLY A 201 5.40 13.79 -15.63
N LEU A 202 5.19 15.11 -15.54
CA LEU A 202 6.00 15.99 -14.68
C LEU A 202 5.80 15.66 -13.20
N GLY A 203 4.55 15.36 -12.81
CA GLY A 203 4.25 14.96 -11.44
C GLY A 203 4.96 13.66 -11.04
N ILE A 204 5.10 12.70 -11.95
CA ILE A 204 5.86 11.46 -11.70
C ILE A 204 7.33 11.77 -11.41
N ILE A 205 7.96 12.66 -12.20
CA ILE A 205 9.37 13.05 -12.00
C ILE A 205 9.55 13.73 -10.64
N ILE A 206 8.68 14.68 -10.32
CA ILE A 206 8.70 15.40 -9.03
C ILE A 206 8.54 14.40 -7.87
N LEU A 207 7.62 13.45 -8.00
CA LEU A 207 7.39 12.44 -6.98
C LEU A 207 8.59 11.50 -6.80
N CYS A 208 9.27 11.10 -7.89
CA CYS A 208 10.51 10.33 -7.82
C CYS A 208 11.59 11.07 -7.01
N ILE A 209 11.73 12.39 -7.21
CA ILE A 209 12.69 13.22 -6.47
C ILE A 209 12.31 13.27 -4.98
N ILE A 210 11.05 13.53 -4.67
CA ILE A 210 10.56 13.56 -3.27
C ILE A 210 10.77 12.20 -2.59
N PHE A 211 10.44 11.12 -3.29
CA PHE A 211 10.59 9.77 -2.76
C PHE A 211 12.06 9.39 -2.57
N TYR A 212 12.95 9.81 -3.47
CA TYR A 212 14.40 9.68 -3.29
C TYR A 212 14.87 10.37 -2.00
N PHE A 213 14.48 11.62 -1.78
CA PHE A 213 14.85 12.34 -0.55
C PHE A 213 14.29 11.67 0.70
N TYR A 214 13.05 11.17 0.64
CA TYR A 214 12.45 10.41 1.74
C TYR A 214 13.29 9.17 2.08
N LEU A 215 13.66 8.36 1.08
CA LEU A 215 14.50 7.18 1.29
C LEU A 215 15.92 7.53 1.76
N PHE A 216 16.50 8.61 1.23
CA PHE A 216 17.81 9.11 1.63
C PHE A 216 17.82 9.53 3.11
N ILE A 217 16.81 10.28 3.56
CA ILE A 217 16.66 10.68 4.96
C ILE A 217 16.42 9.45 5.84
N PHE A 218 15.58 8.50 5.39
CA PHE A 218 15.33 7.27 6.12
C PHE A 218 16.60 6.44 6.32
N ASP A 219 17.41 6.26 5.29
CA ASP A 219 18.69 5.53 5.39
C ASP A 219 19.67 6.26 6.33
N TYR A 220 19.75 7.59 6.21
CA TYR A 220 20.60 8.42 7.08
C TYR A 220 20.21 8.29 8.55
N LEU A 221 18.93 8.44 8.90
CA LEU A 221 18.43 8.36 10.28
C LEU A 221 18.55 6.96 10.88
N THR A 222 18.54 5.93 10.04
CA THR A 222 18.57 4.54 10.49
C THR A 222 19.94 3.88 10.36
N LYS A 223 21.00 4.63 10.01
CA LYS A 223 22.36 4.11 9.76
C LYS A 223 22.88 3.18 10.87
N ASN A 224 22.66 3.55 12.13
CA ASN A 224 23.16 2.82 13.31
C ASN A 224 22.19 1.76 13.88
N ILE A 225 21.06 1.54 13.21
CA ILE A 225 20.06 0.54 13.65
C ILE A 225 20.43 -0.82 13.04
N ASN A 226 20.04 -1.91 13.71
CA ASN A 226 20.20 -3.25 13.15
C ASN A 226 19.39 -3.40 11.84
N THR A 227 20.03 -3.86 10.76
CA THR A 227 19.40 -3.98 9.43
C THR A 227 18.16 -4.86 9.42
N VAL A 228 18.15 -5.97 10.17
CA VAL A 228 16.97 -6.84 10.28
C VAL A 228 15.81 -6.07 10.90
N PHE A 229 16.06 -5.32 11.98
CA PHE A 229 15.03 -4.47 12.58
C PHE A 229 14.48 -3.43 11.60
N LYS A 230 15.36 -2.72 10.89
CA LYS A 230 14.95 -1.71 9.90
C LYS A 230 14.01 -2.29 8.85
N VAL A 231 14.38 -3.43 8.27
CA VAL A 231 13.59 -4.06 7.20
C VAL A 231 12.25 -4.55 7.72
N LEU A 232 12.19 -5.17 8.91
CA LEU A 232 10.93 -5.65 9.48
C LEU A 232 9.95 -4.52 9.80
N VAL A 233 10.43 -3.36 10.27
CA VAL A 233 9.59 -2.20 10.57
C VAL A 233 9.18 -1.45 9.31
N ALA A 234 10.06 -1.34 8.32
CA ALA A 234 9.78 -0.66 7.06
C ALA A 234 8.87 -1.48 6.12
N PHE A 235 8.84 -2.81 6.26
CA PHE A 235 8.12 -3.70 5.35
C PHE A 235 6.61 -3.37 5.20
N PRO A 236 5.82 -3.22 6.28
CA PRO A 236 4.41 -2.81 6.18
C PRO A 236 4.22 -1.46 5.47
N ILE A 237 5.11 -0.50 5.70
CA ILE A 237 5.08 0.82 5.06
C ILE A 237 5.36 0.69 3.56
N GLY A 238 6.37 -0.12 3.20
CA GLY A 238 6.67 -0.45 1.80
C GLY A 238 5.49 -1.13 1.11
N LEU A 239 4.84 -2.09 1.77
CA LEU A 239 3.63 -2.75 1.27
C LEU A 239 2.49 -1.73 1.06
N ALA A 240 2.27 -0.83 2.01
CA ALA A 240 1.26 0.22 1.87
C ALA A 240 1.53 1.10 0.63
N LEU A 241 2.79 1.49 0.38
CA LEU A 241 3.19 2.33 -0.76
C LEU A 241 2.90 1.69 -2.13
N THR A 242 2.80 0.36 -2.20
CA THR A 242 2.43 -0.33 -3.45
C THR A 242 0.97 -0.12 -3.85
N ASN A 243 0.09 0.25 -2.91
CA ASN A 243 -1.34 0.35 -3.12
C ASN A 243 -1.96 1.62 -2.52
N GLY A 244 -1.12 2.59 -2.13
CA GLY A 244 -1.56 3.86 -1.55
C GLY A 244 -0.66 5.00 -2.01
N SER A 245 -1.20 6.21 -1.91
CA SER A 245 -0.46 7.42 -2.26
C SER A 245 0.59 7.75 -1.19
N LEU A 246 1.66 8.45 -1.57
CA LEU A 246 2.73 8.84 -0.67
C LEU A 246 2.20 9.80 0.41
N ALA A 247 1.35 10.75 0.02
CA ALA A 247 0.74 11.71 0.93
C ALA A 247 -0.23 11.03 1.91
N THR A 248 -1.03 10.07 1.43
CA THR A 248 -1.89 9.28 2.32
C THR A 248 -1.03 8.50 3.31
N ILE A 249 0.09 7.92 2.89
CA ILE A 249 0.93 7.12 3.77
C ILE A 249 1.76 7.96 4.73
N LEU A 250 2.28 9.12 4.32
CA LEU A 250 3.15 9.91 5.19
C LEU A 250 2.41 10.94 6.04
N LEU A 251 1.40 11.60 5.47
CA LEU A 251 0.75 12.75 6.10
C LEU A 251 -0.56 12.39 6.76
N SER A 252 -1.29 11.39 6.25
CA SER A 252 -2.66 11.12 6.71
C SER A 252 -2.87 9.71 7.30
N PHE A 253 -1.97 8.76 7.03
CA PHE A 253 -2.15 7.30 7.20
C PHE A 253 -3.63 6.93 7.36
N GLY A 254 -4.44 7.29 6.36
CA GLY A 254 -5.90 7.35 6.43
C GLY A 254 -6.50 7.55 5.07
#